data_AF-A0ABD5W9Q8-F1
#
_entry.id   AF-A0ABD5W9Q8-F1
#
_cell.length_a   1.000
_cell.length_b   1.000
_cell.length_c   1.000
_cell.angle_alpha   90.00
_cell.angle_beta   90.00
_cell.angle_gamma   90.00
#
_symmetry.space_group_name_H-M   'P 1'
#
loop_
_entity.id
_entity.type
_entity.pdbx_description
1 polymer ?
#
loop_
_entity_poly.entity_id
_entity_poly.type
_entity_poly.pdbx_seq_one_letter_code
_entity_poly.pdbx_strand_id
1 'polypeptide(L)'
;MSQQDQAPQRELAHRVFAREFNDATHTFRESDDDRAPVYALLPTGAKANRVFIVGTVTETNDVGSDDEYWQGRIVDPTGTVFVYAGQYQPDAAALLRELDPPAFVAVVGKPRTYDTDDGETNVSLRPEHITVVDEATRNRWVAETAQQTLDRLEAVNTPSGQYVELARQQYGSTVDPYRQAVIEAVESLDSVTDQQRPGDGADDPDTPATDPSDVTTSDAEAGSQEAENTDDDEPLGEFESDELGLDTTDPQS
;
A
#
# COMPACT_ATOMS: atom_id res chain seq x y z
N MET A 1 -26.03 9.43 -32.63
CA MET A 1 -26.31 9.25 -31.19
C MET A 1 -25.00 9.50 -30.48
N SER A 2 -24.88 10.63 -29.78
CA SER A 2 -23.66 10.96 -29.04
C SER A 2 -23.60 10.05 -27.82
N GLN A 3 -22.55 9.22 -27.75
CA GLN A 3 -22.21 8.50 -26.51
C GLN A 3 -21.84 9.57 -25.49
N GLN A 4 -22.63 9.65 -24.42
CA GLN A 4 -22.26 10.44 -23.25
C GLN A 4 -21.11 9.69 -22.60
N ASP A 5 -19.90 10.23 -22.71
CA ASP A 5 -18.79 9.90 -21.82
C ASP A 5 -19.27 10.16 -20.39
N GLN A 6 -19.71 9.11 -19.70
CA GLN A 6 -19.82 9.16 -18.25
C GLN A 6 -18.42 9.39 -17.74
N ALA A 7 -18.17 10.58 -17.18
CA ALA A 7 -16.90 10.89 -16.53
C ALA A 7 -16.54 9.74 -15.58
N PRO A 8 -15.31 9.20 -15.65
CA PRO A 8 -14.93 8.02 -14.90
C PRO A 8 -15.20 8.25 -13.41
N GLN A 9 -16.11 7.46 -12.86
CA GLN A 9 -16.48 7.55 -11.45
C GLN A 9 -15.23 7.16 -10.65
N ARG A 10 -14.78 8.05 -9.75
CA ARG A 10 -13.58 7.80 -8.95
C ARG A 10 -13.80 6.56 -8.09
N GLU A 11 -13.15 5.45 -8.45
CA GLU A 11 -13.18 4.24 -7.65
C GLU A 11 -12.37 4.42 -6.36
N LEU A 12 -12.88 3.88 -5.26
CA LEU A 12 -12.29 3.99 -3.94
C LEU A 12 -11.09 3.05 -3.81
N ALA A 13 -10.11 3.44 -2.98
CA ALA A 13 -9.01 2.55 -2.64
C ALA A 13 -9.49 1.43 -1.70
N HIS A 14 -9.23 0.18 -2.08
CA HIS A 14 -9.57 -0.98 -1.26
C HIS A 14 -8.58 -1.16 -0.12
N ARG A 15 -9.07 -1.33 1.10
CA ARG A 15 -8.25 -1.73 2.23
C ARG A 15 -7.93 -3.22 2.14
N VAL A 16 -6.65 -3.52 2.15
CA VAL A 16 -6.13 -4.87 1.96
C VAL A 16 -4.94 -5.09 2.90
N PHE A 17 -4.89 -6.29 3.48
CA PHE A 17 -3.72 -6.74 4.22
C PHE A 17 -2.61 -7.20 3.26
N ALA A 18 -1.36 -7.15 3.69
CA ALA A 18 -0.20 -7.57 2.89
C ALA A 18 -0.37 -9.00 2.37
N ARG A 19 -0.89 -9.91 3.20
CA ARG A 19 -1.14 -11.29 2.78
C ARG A 19 -2.08 -11.40 1.58
N GLU A 20 -3.23 -10.71 1.65
CA GLU A 20 -4.20 -10.69 0.55
C GLU A 20 -3.65 -9.99 -0.69
N PHE A 21 -2.91 -8.90 -0.50
CA PHE A 21 -2.33 -8.11 -1.58
C PHE A 21 -1.27 -8.88 -2.37
N ASN A 22 -0.37 -9.59 -1.69
CA ASN A 22 0.70 -10.35 -2.33
C ASN A 22 0.18 -11.55 -3.13
N ASP A 23 -0.96 -12.11 -2.73
CA ASP A 23 -1.62 -13.22 -3.42
C ASP A 23 -2.43 -12.72 -4.67
N ALA A 24 -2.57 -11.40 -4.88
CA ALA A 24 -3.35 -10.79 -5.96
C ALA A 24 -2.57 -10.67 -7.29
N THR A 25 -2.12 -11.79 -7.84
CA THR A 25 -1.24 -11.85 -9.02
C THR A 25 -1.95 -11.70 -10.37
N HIS A 26 -3.28 -11.78 -10.41
CA HIS A 26 -4.05 -11.64 -11.65
C HIS A 26 -4.53 -10.20 -11.86
N THR A 27 -4.25 -9.64 -13.04
CA THR A 27 -4.77 -8.34 -13.47
C THR A 27 -5.58 -8.44 -14.75
N PHE A 28 -6.58 -7.56 -14.91
CA PHE A 28 -7.48 -7.57 -16.07
C PHE A 28 -8.02 -6.16 -16.39
N ARG A 29 -8.58 -6.02 -17.59
CA ARG A 29 -9.35 -4.84 -18.03
C ARG A 29 -10.81 -5.25 -18.26
N GLU A 30 -11.74 -4.32 -18.07
CA GLU A 30 -13.18 -4.58 -18.27
C GLU A 30 -13.67 -4.27 -19.68
N SER A 31 -12.86 -3.56 -20.46
CA SER A 31 -13.11 -3.26 -21.87
C SER A 31 -11.84 -3.42 -22.68
N ASP A 32 -12.02 -3.57 -23.99
CA ASP A 32 -10.93 -3.62 -24.97
C ASP A 32 -10.40 -2.22 -25.34
N ASP A 33 -10.81 -1.17 -24.62
CA ASP A 33 -10.29 0.18 -24.83
C ASP A 33 -8.83 0.27 -24.35
N ASP A 34 -7.97 0.89 -25.15
CA ASP A 34 -6.55 1.05 -24.80
C ASP A 34 -6.35 1.88 -23.51
N ARG A 35 -7.33 2.73 -23.17
CA ARG A 35 -7.37 3.55 -21.94
C ARG A 35 -8.14 2.88 -20.81
N ALA A 36 -8.62 1.64 -20.99
CA ALA A 36 -9.35 0.92 -19.96
C ALA A 36 -8.49 0.77 -18.69
N PRO A 37 -9.06 1.05 -17.49
CA PRO A 37 -8.33 0.85 -16.25
C PRO A 37 -7.94 -0.62 -16.08
N VAL A 38 -6.70 -0.84 -15.64
CA VAL A 38 -6.25 -2.16 -15.20
C VAL A 38 -6.62 -2.35 -13.74
N TYR A 39 -7.22 -3.49 -13.43
CA TYR A 39 -7.61 -3.89 -12.08
C TYR A 39 -6.79 -5.08 -11.62
N ALA A 40 -6.40 -5.09 -10.37
CA ALA A 40 -5.96 -6.31 -9.69
C ALA A 40 -7.17 -7.05 -9.13
N LEU A 41 -7.20 -8.37 -9.30
CA LEU A 41 -8.20 -9.23 -8.71
C LEU A 41 -7.72 -9.69 -7.34
N LEU A 42 -8.38 -9.27 -6.27
CA LEU A 42 -8.09 -9.75 -4.93
C LEU A 42 -8.61 -11.19 -4.75
N PRO A 43 -7.88 -12.06 -4.03
CA PRO A 43 -8.33 -13.43 -3.77
C PRO A 43 -9.66 -13.54 -3.01
N THR A 44 -10.03 -12.49 -2.29
CA THR A 44 -11.32 -12.38 -1.59
C THR A 44 -12.47 -11.94 -2.50
N GLY A 45 -12.27 -11.90 -3.82
CA GLY A 45 -13.34 -11.70 -4.81
C GLY A 45 -13.69 -10.25 -5.09
N ALA A 46 -12.81 -9.30 -4.78
CA ALA A 46 -12.96 -7.89 -5.17
C ALA A 46 -11.99 -7.52 -6.29
N LYS A 47 -12.40 -6.60 -7.18
CA LYS A 47 -11.47 -5.92 -8.09
C LYS A 47 -10.95 -4.66 -7.43
N ALA A 48 -9.68 -4.32 -7.65
CA ALA A 48 -9.06 -3.12 -7.09
C ALA A 48 -8.23 -2.38 -8.14
N ASN A 49 -8.59 -1.13 -8.43
CA ASN A 49 -7.73 -0.22 -9.19
C ASN A 49 -6.68 0.46 -8.29
N ARG A 50 -7.07 0.71 -7.04
CA ARG A 50 -6.23 1.29 -5.98
C ARG A 50 -6.39 0.49 -4.71
N VAL A 51 -5.31 0.41 -3.95
CA VAL A 51 -5.31 -0.17 -2.60
C VAL A 51 -4.84 0.85 -1.58
N PHE A 52 -5.27 0.67 -0.34
CA PHE A 52 -4.87 1.46 0.81
C PHE A 52 -4.30 0.55 1.91
N ILE A 53 -3.01 0.72 2.18
CA ILE A 53 -2.23 -0.10 3.11
C ILE A 53 -1.59 0.80 4.16
N VAL A 54 -1.62 0.38 5.42
CA VAL A 54 -0.88 1.04 6.50
C VAL A 54 0.02 0.02 7.17
N GLY A 55 1.29 0.36 7.33
CA GLY A 55 2.28 -0.53 7.93
C GLY A 55 3.52 0.21 8.39
N THR A 56 4.50 -0.55 8.84
CA THR A 56 5.79 -0.03 9.30
C THR A 56 6.79 -0.14 8.16
N VAL A 57 7.36 0.98 7.71
CA VAL A 57 8.54 0.92 6.85
C VAL A 57 9.71 0.45 7.70
N THR A 58 10.32 -0.67 7.32
CA THR A 58 11.48 -1.24 8.02
C THR A 58 12.79 -0.99 7.29
N GLU A 59 12.73 -0.81 5.96
CA GLU A 59 13.88 -0.58 5.09
C GLU A 59 13.48 0.35 3.95
N THR A 60 14.38 1.28 3.60
CA THR A 60 14.31 2.09 2.38
C THR A 60 15.64 1.99 1.65
N ASN A 61 15.60 1.74 0.34
CA ASN A 61 16.80 1.56 -0.47
C ASN A 61 16.66 2.32 -1.79
N ASP A 62 17.71 3.02 -2.22
CA ASP A 62 17.83 3.45 -3.60
C ASP A 62 18.29 2.25 -4.43
N VAL A 63 17.45 1.83 -5.36
CA VAL A 63 17.65 0.68 -6.25
C VAL A 63 17.73 1.13 -7.71
N GLY A 64 17.81 2.44 -7.96
CA GLY A 64 18.04 3.03 -9.26
C GLY A 64 19.49 2.90 -9.71
N SER A 65 19.72 2.76 -11.01
CA SER A 65 21.07 2.78 -11.61
C SER A 65 21.42 4.16 -12.15
N ASP A 66 20.54 4.73 -12.99
CA ASP A 66 20.73 6.01 -13.67
C ASP A 66 19.77 7.09 -13.16
N ASP A 67 18.50 6.72 -12.95
CA ASP A 67 17.46 7.58 -12.40
C ASP A 67 17.13 7.17 -10.96
N GLU A 68 16.76 8.13 -10.12
CA GLU A 68 16.35 7.89 -8.73
C GLU A 68 15.14 6.94 -8.68
N TYR A 69 15.32 5.80 -7.99
CA TYR A 69 14.30 4.77 -7.85
C TYR A 69 14.33 4.17 -6.45
N TRP A 70 13.41 4.61 -5.60
CA TRP A 70 13.36 4.19 -4.19
C TRP A 70 12.43 3.01 -3.99
N GLN A 71 12.93 2.01 -3.27
CA GLN A 71 12.16 0.89 -2.73
C GLN A 71 11.91 1.11 -1.24
N GLY A 72 10.65 0.94 -0.81
CA GLY A 72 10.28 0.83 0.60
C GLY A 72 9.77 -0.58 0.94
N ARG A 73 10.27 -1.17 2.02
CA ARG A 73 9.74 -2.40 2.61
C ARG A 73 8.76 -2.05 3.72
N ILE A 74 7.47 -2.30 3.50
CA ILE A 74 6.40 -2.04 4.47
C ILE A 74 5.93 -3.35 5.08
N VAL A 75 5.93 -3.44 6.41
CA VAL A 75 5.48 -4.61 7.16
C VAL A 75 4.16 -4.28 7.85
N ASP A 76 3.13 -5.11 7.61
CA ASP A 76 1.88 -5.11 8.36
C ASP A 76 1.78 -6.40 9.21
N PRO A 77 0.74 -6.58 10.05
CA PRO A 77 0.61 -7.78 10.87
C PRO A 77 0.54 -9.11 10.10
N THR A 78 0.27 -9.08 8.80
CA THR A 78 -0.01 -10.25 7.95
C THR A 78 1.11 -10.55 6.95
N GLY A 79 2.08 -9.64 6.79
CA GLY A 79 3.16 -9.83 5.84
C GLY A 79 3.90 -8.54 5.46
N THR A 80 4.57 -8.59 4.32
CA THR A 80 5.38 -7.48 3.79
C THR A 80 4.90 -7.08 2.41
N VAL A 81 4.81 -5.78 2.15
CA VAL A 81 4.54 -5.19 0.83
C VAL A 81 5.72 -4.34 0.42
N PHE A 82 6.10 -4.44 -0.85
CA PHE A 82 7.11 -3.57 -1.45
C PHE A 82 6.47 -2.43 -2.21
N VAL A 83 6.93 -1.21 -1.93
CA VAL A 83 6.57 0.01 -2.64
C VAL A 83 7.76 0.47 -3.47
N TYR A 84 7.52 0.88 -4.71
CA TYR A 84 8.55 1.45 -5.58
C TYR A 84 8.12 2.82 -6.08
N ALA A 85 8.97 3.84 -5.87
CA ALA A 85 8.75 5.20 -6.30
C ALA A 85 9.93 5.68 -7.15
N GLY A 86 9.65 6.09 -8.39
CA GLY A 86 10.66 6.66 -9.28
C GLY A 86 10.44 8.15 -9.57
N GLN A 87 11.08 8.63 -10.64
CA GLN A 87 10.97 10.01 -11.13
C GLN A 87 9.53 10.52 -11.35
N TYR A 88 8.59 9.63 -11.69
CA TYR A 88 7.18 9.99 -11.88
C TYR A 88 6.37 10.00 -10.57
N GLN A 89 7.01 9.74 -9.43
CA GLN A 89 6.44 9.79 -8.09
C GLN A 89 7.38 10.59 -7.16
N PRO A 90 7.70 11.86 -7.49
CA PRO A 90 8.76 12.61 -6.81
C PRO A 90 8.49 12.76 -5.31
N ASP A 91 7.25 13.03 -4.90
CA ASP A 91 6.88 13.16 -3.50
C ASP A 91 7.07 11.86 -2.71
N ALA A 92 6.74 10.73 -3.33
CA ALA A 92 6.87 9.43 -2.69
C ALA A 92 8.35 8.99 -2.60
N ALA A 93 9.12 9.25 -3.65
CA ALA A 93 10.57 9.01 -3.66
C ALA A 93 11.28 9.87 -2.60
N ALA A 94 10.96 11.16 -2.54
CA ALA A 94 11.51 12.07 -1.53
C ALA A 94 11.17 11.63 -0.10
N LEU A 95 9.92 11.22 0.16
CA LEU A 95 9.55 10.70 1.47
C LEU A 95 10.36 9.44 1.81
N LEU A 96 10.45 8.45 0.90
CA LEU A 96 11.20 7.21 1.17
C LEU A 96 12.70 7.46 1.37
N ARG A 97 13.28 8.44 0.67
CA ARG A 97 14.67 8.87 0.84
C ARG A 97 14.96 9.48 2.21
N GLU A 98 14.03 10.28 2.72
CA GLU A 98 14.21 11.07 3.95
C GLU A 98 13.67 10.36 5.20
N LEU A 99 12.90 9.28 5.01
CA LEU A 99 12.33 8.52 6.11
C LEU A 99 13.42 7.80 6.89
N ASP A 100 13.40 7.92 8.21
CA ASP A 100 14.21 7.14 9.13
C ASP A 100 13.41 5.91 9.64
N PRO A 101 13.69 4.68 9.18
CA PRO A 101 13.00 3.49 9.69
C PRO A 101 13.41 3.14 11.13
N PRO A 102 12.51 2.60 11.97
CA PRO A 102 11.13 2.23 11.65
C PRO A 102 10.15 3.42 11.76
N ALA A 103 9.24 3.54 10.78
CA ALA A 103 8.19 4.56 10.79
C ALA A 103 6.87 4.00 10.24
N PHE A 104 5.73 4.39 10.84
CA PHE A 104 4.42 4.03 10.29
C PHE A 104 4.09 4.90 9.09
N VAL A 105 3.65 4.29 8.00
CA VAL A 105 3.22 4.99 6.80
C VAL A 105 1.87 4.48 6.32
N ALA A 106 1.10 5.38 5.74
CA ALA A 106 -0.12 5.07 5.02
C ALA A 106 0.11 5.31 3.52
N VAL A 107 -0.21 4.31 2.69
CA VAL A 107 0.06 4.31 1.25
C VAL A 107 -1.22 4.04 0.49
N VAL A 108 -1.53 4.95 -0.46
CA VAL A 108 -2.49 4.70 -1.52
C VAL A 108 -1.72 4.49 -2.81
N GLY A 109 -1.99 3.41 -3.52
CA GLY A 109 -1.26 3.12 -4.75
C GLY A 109 -1.96 2.15 -5.67
N LYS A 110 -1.39 2.00 -6.85
CA LYS A 110 -1.83 1.05 -7.87
C LYS A 110 -1.04 -0.26 -7.72
N PRO A 111 -1.72 -1.41 -7.58
CA PRO A 111 -1.06 -2.70 -7.64
C PRO A 111 -0.36 -2.88 -8.99
N ARG A 112 0.82 -3.48 -8.97
CA ARG A 112 1.59 -3.88 -10.15
C ARG A 112 2.09 -5.30 -9.95
N THR A 113 2.02 -6.08 -11.02
CA THR A 113 2.57 -7.44 -11.06
C THR A 113 3.83 -7.43 -11.90
N TYR A 114 4.82 -8.21 -11.49
CA TYR A 114 6.05 -8.43 -12.24
C TYR A 114 6.51 -9.86 -11.99
N ASP A 115 7.18 -10.45 -12.98
CA ASP A 115 7.73 -11.79 -12.88
C ASP A 115 9.16 -11.71 -12.36
N THR A 116 9.51 -12.61 -11.44
CA THR A 116 10.88 -12.79 -10.95
C THR A 116 11.66 -13.72 -11.86
N ASP A 117 12.98 -13.69 -11.76
CA ASP A 117 13.88 -14.59 -12.49
C ASP A 117 13.63 -16.08 -12.19
N ASP A 118 13.06 -16.36 -11.01
CA ASP A 118 12.66 -17.71 -10.58
C ASP A 118 11.31 -18.16 -11.15
N GLY A 119 10.64 -17.31 -11.95
CA GLY A 119 9.37 -17.60 -12.60
C GLY A 119 8.14 -17.42 -11.70
N GLU A 120 8.29 -16.76 -10.55
CA GLU A 120 7.18 -16.42 -9.66
C GLU A 120 6.66 -15.00 -9.99
N THR A 121 5.34 -14.85 -10.09
CA THR A 121 4.73 -13.52 -10.24
C THR A 121 4.55 -12.89 -8.86
N ASN A 122 5.20 -11.76 -8.63
CA ASN A 122 5.08 -10.97 -7.40
C ASN A 122 4.25 -9.71 -7.62
N VAL A 123 3.71 -9.17 -6.52
CA VAL A 123 2.93 -7.94 -6.50
C VAL A 123 3.73 -6.85 -5.79
N SER A 124 3.78 -5.66 -6.38
CA SER A 124 4.30 -4.45 -5.77
C SER A 124 3.28 -3.32 -5.84
N LEU A 125 3.51 -2.29 -5.04
CA LEU A 125 2.65 -1.13 -4.98
C LEU A 125 3.37 0.08 -5.59
N ARG A 126 2.81 0.64 -6.66
CA ARG A 126 3.23 1.95 -7.16
C ARG A 126 2.46 3.03 -6.38
N PRO A 127 3.13 3.83 -5.54
CA PRO A 127 2.45 4.80 -4.69
C PRO A 127 1.91 5.95 -5.55
N GLU A 128 0.68 6.34 -5.29
CA GLU A 128 0.15 7.65 -5.70
C GLU A 128 0.33 8.65 -4.56
N HIS A 129 0.11 8.21 -3.32
CA HIS A 129 0.33 8.98 -2.11
C HIS A 129 0.95 8.10 -1.02
N ILE A 130 1.91 8.66 -0.29
CA ILE A 130 2.52 8.08 0.90
C ILE A 130 2.66 9.17 1.96
N THR A 131 2.36 8.84 3.21
CA THR A 131 2.49 9.79 4.32
C THR A 131 2.84 9.06 5.61
N VAL A 132 3.61 9.72 6.48
CA VAL A 132 3.91 9.21 7.82
C VAL A 132 2.68 9.38 8.70
N VAL A 133 2.34 8.35 9.47
CA VAL A 133 1.17 8.33 10.35
C VAL A 133 1.56 7.89 11.77
N ASP A 134 0.63 8.04 12.71
CA ASP A 134 0.80 7.56 14.07
C ASP A 134 0.27 6.13 14.27
N GLU A 135 0.57 5.58 15.44
CA GLU A 135 0.12 4.24 15.81
C GLU A 135 -1.41 4.13 15.88
N ALA A 136 -2.09 5.18 16.34
CA ALA A 136 -3.55 5.21 16.42
C ALA A 136 -4.19 5.05 15.03
N THR A 137 -3.64 5.72 14.02
CA THR A 137 -4.05 5.59 12.62
C THR A 137 -3.80 4.18 12.10
N ARG A 138 -2.63 3.58 12.40
CA ARG A 138 -2.34 2.19 12.05
C ARG A 138 -3.34 1.22 12.68
N ASN A 139 -3.62 1.35 13.98
CA ASN A 139 -4.53 0.47 14.70
C ASN A 139 -5.96 0.60 14.18
N ARG A 140 -6.40 1.82 13.86
CA ARG A 140 -7.69 2.06 13.22
C ARG A 140 -7.77 1.41 11.84
N TRP A 141 -6.72 1.53 11.04
CA TRP A 141 -6.66 0.86 9.74
C TRP A 141 -6.77 -0.65 9.89
N VAL A 142 -6.05 -1.27 10.83
CA VAL A 142 -6.14 -2.72 11.07
C VAL A 142 -7.57 -3.15 11.37
N ALA A 143 -8.26 -2.47 12.28
CA ALA A 143 -9.65 -2.81 12.65
C ALA A 143 -10.62 -2.63 11.46
N GLU A 144 -10.51 -1.53 10.71
CA GLU A 144 -11.39 -1.28 9.56
C GLU A 144 -11.10 -2.24 8.39
N THR A 145 -9.83 -2.57 8.15
CA THR A 145 -9.40 -3.55 7.12
C THR A 145 -9.85 -4.96 7.48
N ALA A 146 -9.76 -5.35 8.77
CA ALA A 146 -10.28 -6.63 9.26
C ALA A 146 -11.77 -6.77 8.97
N GLN A 147 -12.58 -5.77 9.33
CA GLN A 147 -14.02 -5.80 9.05
C GLN A 147 -14.31 -5.93 7.55
N GLN A 148 -13.69 -5.07 6.72
CA GLN A 148 -13.93 -5.10 5.27
C GLN A 148 -13.46 -6.40 4.62
N THR A 149 -12.39 -7.01 5.13
CA THR A 149 -11.90 -8.31 4.62
C THR A 149 -12.88 -9.42 5.01
N LEU A 150 -13.38 -9.43 6.25
CA LEU A 150 -14.41 -10.40 6.67
C LEU A 150 -15.69 -10.27 5.85
N ASP A 151 -16.16 -9.05 5.60
CA ASP A 151 -17.34 -8.81 4.76
C ASP A 151 -17.16 -9.41 3.35
N ARG A 152 -15.96 -9.26 2.75
CA ARG A 152 -15.62 -9.89 1.46
C ARG A 152 -15.60 -11.41 1.57
N LEU A 153 -14.98 -11.96 2.61
CA LEU A 153 -14.90 -13.41 2.85
C LEU A 153 -16.28 -14.05 3.04
N GLU A 154 -17.20 -13.37 3.70
CA GLU A 154 -18.60 -13.81 3.83
C GLU A 154 -19.31 -13.76 2.47
N ALA A 155 -19.10 -12.69 1.70
CA ALA A 155 -19.64 -12.56 0.36
C ALA A 155 -19.13 -13.66 -0.59
N VAL A 156 -17.87 -14.09 -0.48
CA VAL A 156 -17.34 -15.20 -1.28
C VAL A 156 -18.14 -16.48 -1.08
N ASN A 157 -18.60 -16.76 0.14
CA ASN A 157 -19.38 -17.97 0.44
C ASN A 157 -20.80 -17.94 -0.16
N THR A 158 -21.26 -16.79 -0.64
CA THR A 158 -22.53 -16.63 -1.34
C THR A 158 -22.25 -16.47 -2.85
N PRO A 159 -22.73 -17.37 -3.72
CA PRO A 159 -22.47 -17.27 -5.16
C PRO A 159 -23.28 -16.10 -5.75
N SER A 160 -22.71 -14.90 -5.73
CA SER A 160 -23.42 -13.71 -6.23
C SER A 160 -22.52 -12.60 -6.82
N GLY A 161 -21.37 -12.94 -7.42
CA GLY A 161 -20.55 -11.91 -8.09
C GLY A 161 -19.55 -12.45 -9.10
N GLN A 162 -19.45 -11.80 -10.26
CA GLN A 162 -18.54 -12.16 -11.35
C GLN A 162 -17.07 -12.27 -10.88
N TYR A 163 -16.63 -11.37 -10.00
CA TYR A 163 -15.24 -11.37 -9.51
C TYR A 163 -14.97 -12.42 -8.44
N VAL A 164 -15.99 -12.84 -7.68
CA VAL A 164 -15.86 -13.97 -6.75
C VAL A 164 -15.63 -15.26 -7.54
N GLU A 165 -16.36 -15.46 -8.62
CA GLU A 165 -16.16 -16.61 -9.51
C GLU A 165 -14.81 -16.56 -10.22
N LEU A 166 -14.39 -15.38 -10.69
CA LEU A 166 -13.08 -15.21 -11.31
C LEU A 166 -11.96 -15.47 -10.29
N ALA A 167 -12.05 -14.95 -9.07
CA ALA A 167 -11.06 -15.16 -8.02
C ALA A 167 -10.93 -16.65 -7.67
N ARG A 168 -12.05 -17.38 -7.63
CA ARG A 168 -12.03 -18.83 -7.44
C ARG A 168 -11.32 -19.60 -8.55
N GLN A 169 -11.46 -19.13 -9.79
CA GLN A 169 -10.79 -19.74 -10.94
C GLN A 169 -9.28 -19.47 -10.91
N GLN A 170 -8.86 -18.26 -10.52
CA GLN A 170 -7.45 -17.87 -10.51
C GLN A 170 -6.71 -18.39 -9.28
N TYR A 171 -7.30 -18.29 -8.09
CA TYR A 171 -6.62 -18.54 -6.80
C TYR A 171 -7.14 -19.76 -6.04
N GLY A 172 -8.18 -20.43 -6.57
CA GLY A 172 -8.86 -21.52 -5.88
C GLY A 172 -9.95 -21.04 -4.92
N SER A 173 -10.65 -21.98 -4.28
CA SER A 173 -11.81 -21.67 -3.43
C SER A 173 -11.49 -21.53 -1.94
N THR A 174 -10.24 -21.75 -1.55
CA THR A 174 -9.83 -21.70 -0.15
C THR A 174 -9.60 -20.26 0.27
N VAL A 175 -10.31 -19.82 1.31
CA VAL A 175 -10.17 -18.46 1.87
C VAL A 175 -9.64 -18.44 3.30
N ASP A 176 -9.39 -19.62 3.89
CA ASP A 176 -8.90 -19.75 5.26
C ASP A 176 -7.60 -18.98 5.55
N PRO A 177 -6.61 -18.89 4.61
CA PRO A 177 -5.41 -18.08 4.85
C PRO A 177 -5.72 -16.62 5.13
N TYR A 178 -6.72 -16.04 4.44
CA TYR A 178 -7.10 -14.64 4.62
C TYR A 178 -7.91 -14.45 5.91
N ARG A 179 -8.70 -15.45 6.32
CA ARG A 179 -9.35 -15.43 7.63
C ARG A 179 -8.32 -15.47 8.76
N GLN A 180 -7.29 -16.30 8.63
CA GLN A 180 -6.20 -16.39 9.58
C GLN A 180 -5.40 -15.08 9.64
N ALA A 181 -5.12 -14.47 8.49
CA ALA A 181 -4.48 -13.15 8.42
C ALA A 181 -5.29 -12.06 9.16
N VAL A 182 -6.62 -12.08 9.08
CA VAL A 182 -7.48 -11.17 9.86
C VAL A 182 -7.34 -11.42 11.36
N ILE A 183 -7.31 -12.69 11.80
CA ILE A 183 -7.14 -13.05 13.21
C ILE A 183 -5.80 -12.53 13.72
N GLU A 184 -4.71 -12.84 13.01
CA GLU A 184 -3.35 -12.38 13.35
C GLU A 184 -3.29 -10.84 13.44
N ALA A 185 -3.95 -10.15 12.51
CA ALA A 185 -4.00 -8.70 12.51
C ALA A 185 -4.75 -8.13 13.73
N VAL A 186 -5.90 -8.70 14.10
CA VAL A 186 -6.66 -8.24 15.28
C VAL A 186 -5.93 -8.59 16.57
N GLU A 187 -5.33 -9.77 16.69
CA GLU A 187 -4.51 -10.15 17.85
C GLU A 187 -3.30 -9.21 18.04
N SER A 188 -2.74 -8.68 16.94
CA SER A 188 -1.68 -7.68 17.01
C SER A 188 -2.11 -6.39 17.73
N LEU A 189 -3.42 -6.06 17.76
CA LEU A 189 -3.94 -4.90 18.49
C LEU A 189 -4.02 -5.15 20.00
N ASP A 190 -4.29 -6.38 20.42
CA ASP A 190 -4.42 -6.73 21.85
C ASP A 190 -3.07 -6.68 22.55
N SER A 191 -1.99 -7.06 21.86
CA SER A 191 -0.62 -6.96 22.37
C SER A 191 -0.20 -5.51 22.72
N VAL A 192 -0.84 -4.51 22.11
CA VAL A 192 -0.63 -3.09 22.43
C VAL A 192 -1.44 -2.67 23.67
N THR A 193 -2.64 -3.24 23.84
CA THR A 193 -3.56 -2.87 24.93
C THR A 193 -3.05 -3.31 26.31
N ASP A 194 -2.31 -4.42 26.39
CA ASP A 194 -1.73 -4.90 27.65
C ASP A 194 -0.56 -4.03 28.16
N GLN A 195 0.11 -3.27 27.29
CA GLN A 195 1.18 -2.34 27.69
C GLN A 195 0.64 -0.97 28.14
N GLN A 196 -0.61 -0.65 27.81
CA GLN A 196 -1.23 0.65 28.10
C GLN A 196 -2.11 0.64 29.36
N ARG A 197 -2.24 -0.48 30.09
CA ARG A 197 -2.84 -0.44 31.44
C ARG A 197 -1.89 0.34 32.36
N PRO A 198 -2.31 1.48 32.92
CA PRO A 198 -1.63 2.00 34.10
C PRO A 198 -1.70 0.88 35.13
N GLY A 199 -0.55 0.43 35.62
CA GLY A 199 -0.53 -0.36 36.84
C GLY A 199 -1.36 0.41 37.88
N ASP A 200 -2.24 -0.30 38.56
CA ASP A 200 -2.84 0.14 39.82
C ASP A 200 -1.68 0.38 40.80
N GLY A 201 -1.04 1.54 40.63
CA GLY A 201 0.01 2.05 41.48
C GLY A 201 -0.67 2.53 42.73
N ALA A 202 -0.55 1.71 43.77
CA ALA A 202 -0.90 2.04 45.13
C ALA A 202 -0.51 3.48 45.48
N ASP A 203 -1.42 4.15 46.19
CA ASP A 203 -1.22 5.44 46.85
C ASP A 203 0.20 5.61 47.40
N ASP A 204 0.95 6.57 46.83
CA ASP A 204 2.08 7.20 47.52
C ASP A 204 1.77 8.70 47.64
N PRO A 205 1.33 9.18 48.82
CA PRO A 205 0.97 10.57 49.00
C PRO A 205 2.21 11.35 49.44
N ASP A 206 3.14 11.60 48.52
CA ASP A 206 4.13 12.65 48.74
C ASP A 206 4.67 13.21 47.42
N THR A 207 4.04 14.28 46.95
CA THR A 207 4.68 15.24 46.06
C THR A 207 4.29 16.64 46.53
N PRO A 208 5.25 17.50 46.89
CA PRO A 208 4.94 18.86 47.27
C PRO A 208 4.53 19.66 46.03
N ALA A 209 3.46 20.44 46.18
CA ALA A 209 2.93 21.34 45.17
C ALA A 209 4.00 22.36 44.73
N THR A 210 4.29 22.39 43.43
CA THR A 210 5.07 23.47 42.81
C THR A 210 4.10 24.49 42.22
N ASP A 211 4.21 25.71 42.73
CA ASP A 211 3.47 26.93 42.39
C ASP A 211 3.74 27.37 40.94
N PRO A 212 2.71 27.63 40.09
CA PRO A 212 2.92 28.15 38.75
C PRO A 212 2.70 29.68 38.72
N SER A 213 3.79 30.43 38.74
CA SER A 213 3.77 31.87 38.42
C SER A 213 5.04 32.29 37.68
N ASP A 214 4.97 32.38 36.36
CA ASP A 214 5.44 33.47 35.47
C ASP A 214 5.53 32.95 34.00
N VAL A 215 4.78 33.54 33.05
CA VAL A 215 5.24 34.53 32.02
C VAL A 215 6.02 33.84 30.88
N THR A 216 5.78 34.05 29.59
CA THR A 216 5.02 35.06 28.85
C THR A 216 4.76 34.60 27.42
N THR A 217 3.72 35.17 26.84
CA THR A 217 3.30 35.15 25.44
C THR A 217 4.38 35.70 24.48
N SER A 218 4.60 35.02 23.35
CA SER A 218 5.14 35.68 22.16
C SER A 218 4.48 35.16 20.89
N ASP A 219 3.63 36.01 20.32
CA ASP A 219 3.18 36.05 18.93
C ASP A 219 4.34 35.91 17.94
N ALA A 220 4.11 35.18 16.84
CA ALA A 220 4.70 35.48 15.54
C ALA A 220 3.79 34.96 14.42
N GLU A 221 3.43 35.89 13.53
CA GLU A 221 2.50 35.75 12.43
C GLU A 221 2.98 34.87 11.25
N ALA A 222 1.97 34.29 10.61
CA ALA A 222 1.74 34.02 9.19
C ALA A 222 2.86 34.23 8.16
N GLY A 223 2.99 33.22 7.29
CA GLY A 223 3.54 33.32 5.95
C GLY A 223 2.84 32.35 5.00
N SER A 224 1.79 32.83 4.33
CA SER A 224 1.10 32.14 3.24
C SER A 224 1.94 32.21 1.96
N GLN A 225 1.96 31.14 1.16
CA GLN A 225 2.20 31.22 -0.28
C GLN A 225 1.63 30.01 -1.01
N GLU A 226 0.60 30.28 -1.81
CA GLU A 226 0.09 29.46 -2.91
C GLU A 226 0.98 29.63 -4.15
N ALA A 227 1.12 28.55 -4.93
CA ALA A 227 1.22 28.49 -6.41
C ALA A 227 1.87 27.15 -6.80
N GLU A 228 1.58 26.47 -7.90
CA GLU A 228 0.55 26.46 -8.94
C GLU A 228 0.84 25.13 -9.67
N ASN A 229 -0.16 24.27 -9.88
CA ASN A 229 0.03 23.02 -10.64
C ASN A 229 -0.03 23.31 -12.14
N THR A 230 0.98 22.85 -12.89
CA THR A 230 0.92 22.74 -14.35
C THR A 230 1.08 21.27 -14.71
N ASP A 231 -0.03 20.65 -15.11
CA ASP A 231 -0.07 19.36 -15.80
C ASP A 231 0.45 19.55 -17.24
N ASP A 232 1.55 18.89 -17.59
CA ASP A 232 1.92 18.62 -18.98
C ASP A 232 2.18 17.11 -19.11
N ASP A 233 1.25 16.46 -19.83
CA ASP A 233 1.14 15.02 -20.04
C ASP A 233 1.55 14.76 -21.50
N GLU A 234 2.74 14.17 -21.73
CA GLU A 234 3.18 13.69 -23.05
C GLU A 234 3.66 12.21 -22.94
N PRO A 235 3.38 11.37 -23.97
CA PRO A 235 3.50 9.93 -23.87
C PRO A 235 4.95 9.44 -24.05
N LEU A 236 5.35 8.46 -23.22
CA LEU A 236 6.64 7.79 -23.32
C LEU A 236 6.67 6.81 -24.50
N GLY A 237 7.73 6.94 -25.31
CA GLY A 237 8.03 6.09 -26.45
C GLY A 237 8.40 4.65 -26.07
N GLU A 238 8.18 3.76 -27.03
CA GLU A 238 8.47 2.33 -26.99
C GLU A 238 9.98 2.08 -26.87
N PHE A 239 10.39 1.25 -25.93
CA PHE A 239 11.79 0.80 -25.80
C PHE A 239 12.01 -0.44 -26.68
N GLU A 240 12.81 -0.30 -27.73
CA GLU A 240 13.36 -1.41 -28.50
C GLU A 240 14.43 -2.15 -27.69
N SER A 241 14.21 -3.44 -27.46
CA SER A 241 15.14 -4.35 -26.80
C SER A 241 16.11 -4.93 -27.83
N ASP A 242 17.27 -4.30 -28.02
CA ASP A 242 18.37 -4.91 -28.79
C ASP A 242 19.72 -4.25 -28.48
N GLU A 243 20.33 -4.57 -27.32
CA GLU A 243 21.80 -4.50 -27.21
C GLU A 243 22.34 -5.24 -25.98
N LEU A 244 22.40 -6.58 -26.04
CA LEU A 244 23.43 -7.31 -25.30
C LEU A 244 24.01 -8.40 -26.21
N GLY A 245 25.00 -7.99 -27.00
CA GLY A 245 25.89 -8.88 -27.71
C GLY A 245 26.70 -9.72 -26.72
N LEU A 246 26.33 -11.00 -26.59
CA LEU A 246 27.20 -12.02 -26.02
C LEU A 246 27.66 -12.95 -27.14
N ASP A 247 28.97 -12.84 -27.37
CA ASP A 247 29.82 -13.54 -28.31
C ASP A 247 29.71 -15.07 -28.17
N THR A 248 29.10 -15.71 -29.16
CA THR A 248 29.18 -17.15 -29.40
C THR A 248 30.58 -17.52 -29.85
N THR A 249 31.40 -18.06 -28.94
CA THR A 249 32.56 -18.87 -29.34
C THR A 249 32.19 -20.36 -29.34
N ASP A 250 32.07 -20.89 -30.55
CA ASP A 250 31.97 -22.31 -30.93
C ASP A 250 33.26 -23.07 -30.56
N PRO A 251 33.17 -24.34 -30.14
CA PRO A 251 34.20 -25.31 -30.50
C PRO A 251 33.60 -26.49 -31.28
N GLN A 252 34.01 -26.55 -32.56
CA GLN A 252 33.84 -27.71 -33.42
C GLN A 252 34.76 -28.88 -33.03
N SER A 253 34.20 -30.08 -33.24
CA SER A 253 34.80 -31.44 -33.40
C SER A 253 34.89 -32.33 -32.17
#